data_AF-A0A7K4L697-F1
#
_entry.id   AF-A0A7K4L697-F1
#
_cell.length_a   1.000
_cell.length_b   1.000
_cell.length_c   1.000
_cell.angle_alpha   90.00
_cell.angle_beta   90.00
_cell.angle_gamma   90.00
#
_symmetry.space_group_name_H-M   'P 1'
#
loop_
_entity.id
_entity.type
_entity.pdbx_description
1 polymer ?
#
loop_
_entity_poly.entity_id
_entity_poly.type
_entity_poly.pdbx_seq_one_letter_code
_entity_poly.pdbx_strand_id
1 'polypeptide(L)' 'GFKTCVLTNNWVDDSAGRLFTATLVGVLRRHFDVVIESCRVGLHKPEPGIYRHALQALQAQPHEV' A
#
# COMPACT_ATOMS: atom_id res chain seq x y z
N GLY A 1 8.81 -14.95 10.90
CA GLY A 1 8.90 -13.47 10.90
C GLY A 1 7.52 -12.89 10.68
N PHE A 2 7.32 -11.60 10.93
CA PHE A 2 6.05 -10.91 10.64
C PHE A 2 5.96 -10.54 9.16
N LYS A 3 4.76 -10.63 8.58
CA LYS A 3 4.48 -10.08 7.25
C LYS A 3 4.15 -8.60 7.39
N THR A 4 4.81 -7.76 6.63
CA THR A 4 4.78 -6.30 6.75
C THR A 4 4.08 -5.68 5.54
N CYS A 5 3.23 -4.67 5.78
CA CYS A 5 2.47 -4.01 4.74
C CYS A 5 2.49 -2.48 4.90
N VAL A 6 2.65 -1.77 3.79
CA VAL A 6 2.37 -0.34 3.69
C VAL A 6 1.02 -0.14 3.01
N LEU A 7 0.06 0.46 3.73
CA LEU A 7 -1.26 0.82 3.22
C LEU A 7 -1.42 2.35 3.14
N THR A 8 -1.33 2.91 1.94
CA THR A 8 -1.29 4.37 1.74
C THR A 8 -2.49 4.91 0.96
N ASN A 9 -2.94 6.10 1.36
CA ASN A 9 -3.81 6.95 0.53
C ASN A 9 -2.89 7.89 -0.25
N ASN A 10 -2.50 7.51 -1.47
CA ASN A 10 -1.61 8.30 -2.33
C ASN A 10 -2.26 8.59 -3.69
N TRP A 11 -1.60 9.46 -4.46
CA TRP A 11 -1.98 9.83 -5.83
C TRP A 11 -0.87 9.43 -6.82
N VAL A 12 -1.22 9.36 -8.10
CA VAL A 12 -0.21 9.29 -9.18
C VAL A 12 0.40 10.68 -9.31
N ASP A 13 1.69 10.78 -9.00
CA ASP A 13 2.43 12.03 -9.10
C ASP A 13 2.93 12.24 -10.54
N ASP A 14 2.22 13.06 -11.31
CA ASP A 14 2.59 13.44 -12.67
C ASP A 14 3.38 14.77 -12.73
N SER A 15 3.80 15.29 -11.57
CA SER A 15 4.55 16.55 -11.47
C SER A 15 6.05 16.37 -11.76
N ALA A 16 6.81 17.48 -11.69
CA ALA A 16 8.27 17.44 -11.70
C ALA A 16 8.86 16.61 -10.53
N GLY A 17 8.10 16.41 -9.46
CA GLY A 17 8.46 15.59 -8.29
C GLY A 17 8.33 14.08 -8.49
N ARG A 18 7.79 13.61 -9.62
CA ARG A 18 7.47 12.18 -9.85
C ARG A 18 8.61 11.21 -9.55
N LEU A 19 9.86 11.61 -9.82
CA LEU A 19 11.03 10.76 -9.63
C LEU A 19 11.28 10.49 -8.14
N PHE A 20 11.06 11.48 -7.28
CA PHE A 20 11.17 11.33 -5.83
C PHE A 20 10.11 10.36 -5.32
N THR A 21 8.85 10.58 -5.70
CA THR A 21 7.72 9.72 -5.32
C THR A 21 7.93 8.27 -5.78
N ALA A 22 8.36 8.07 -7.03
CA ALA A 22 8.69 6.74 -7.56
C ALA A 22 9.85 6.08 -6.80
N THR A 23 10.89 6.84 -6.44
CA THR A 23 12.03 6.34 -5.66
C THR A 23 11.59 5.89 -4.27
N LEU A 24 10.77 6.70 -3.58
CA LEU A 24 10.24 6.36 -2.26
C LEU A 24 9.43 5.06 -2.30
N VAL A 25 8.49 4.93 -3.24
CA VAL A 25 7.71 3.69 -3.42
C VAL A 25 8.62 2.51 -3.75
N GLY A 26 9.67 2.72 -4.55
CA GLY A 26 10.68 1.72 -4.85
C GLY A 26 11.43 1.22 -3.61
N VAL A 27 11.78 2.13 -2.69
CA VAL A 27 12.40 1.77 -1.41
C VAL A 27 11.43 0.99 -0.53
N LEU A 28 10.17 1.42 -0.41
CA LEU A 28 9.15 0.70 0.37
C LEU A 28 8.96 -0.73 -0.14
N ARG A 29 8.86 -0.92 -1.46
CA ARG A 29 8.74 -2.26 -2.07
C ARG A 29 9.93 -3.19 -1.83
N ARG A 30 11.10 -2.65 -1.43
CA ARG A 30 12.29 -3.47 -1.09
C ARG A 30 12.29 -3.92 0.36
N HIS A 31 11.60 -3.21 1.24
CA HIS A 31 11.64 -3.46 2.68
C HIS A 31 10.35 -4.06 3.25
N PHE A 32 9.24 -3.96 2.52
CA PHE A 32 7.94 -4.46 2.94
C PHE A 32 7.46 -5.56 2.00
N ASP A 33 6.81 -6.58 2.56
CA ASP A 33 6.26 -7.71 1.80
C ASP A 33 5.13 -7.26 0.86
N VAL A 34 4.35 -6.27 1.31
CA VAL A 34 3.19 -5.74 0.59
C VAL A 34 3.19 -4.21 0.60
N VAL A 35 2.94 -3.59 -0.55
CA VAL A 35 2.73 -2.14 -0.67
C VAL A 35 1.45 -1.91 -1.48
N ILE A 36 0.41 -1.39 -0.80
CA ILE A 36 -0.90 -1.09 -1.39
C ILE A 36 -1.06 0.42 -1.51
N GLU A 37 -1.15 0.86 -2.76
CA GLU A 37 -1.34 2.27 -3.15
C GLU A 37 -2.80 2.49 -3.55
N SER A 38 -3.52 3.37 -2.84
CA SER A 38 -4.95 3.63 -3.11
C SER A 38 -5.21 4.03 -4.57
N CYS A 39 -4.32 4.82 -5.17
CA CYS A 39 -4.45 5.26 -6.56
C CYS A 39 -4.36 4.11 -7.58
N ARG A 40 -3.74 2.98 -7.21
CA ARG A 40 -3.60 1.81 -8.08
C ARG A 40 -4.74 0.81 -7.91
N VAL A 41 -5.25 0.67 -6.68
CA VAL A 41 -6.31 -0.32 -6.37
C VAL A 41 -7.72 0.27 -6.47
N GLY A 42 -7.86 1.59 -6.60
CA GLY A 42 -9.16 2.26 -6.70
C GLY A 42 -9.98 2.21 -5.41
N LEU A 43 -9.34 1.93 -4.28
CA LEU A 43 -9.93 1.87 -2.95
C LEU A 43 -9.13 2.81 -2.04
N HIS A 44 -9.79 3.51 -1.12
CA HIS A 44 -9.09 4.44 -0.23
C HIS A 44 -9.57 4.27 1.22
N LYS A 45 -8.69 4.53 2.19
CA LYS A 45 -9.13 4.61 3.60
C LYS A 45 -10.06 5.82 3.75
N PRO A 46 -11.19 5.72 4.47
CA PRO A 46 -11.57 4.63 5.37
C PRO A 46 -12.57 3.60 4.77
N GLU A 47 -12.66 3.44 3.45
CA GLU A 47 -13.59 2.48 2.85
C GLU A 47 -13.30 1.04 3.31
N PRO A 48 -14.31 0.28 3.77
CA PRO A 48 -14.11 -1.09 4.25
C PRO A 48 -13.40 -2.02 3.25
N GLY A 49 -13.58 -1.76 1.94
CA GLY A 49 -12.96 -2.52 0.86
C GLY A 49 -11.43 -2.53 0.94
N ILE A 50 -10.80 -1.42 1.32
CA ILE A 50 -9.33 -1.34 1.34
C ILE A 50 -8.72 -2.24 2.42
N TYR A 51 -9.39 -2.37 3.57
CA TYR A 51 -8.94 -3.25 4.65
C TYR A 51 -9.11 -4.73 4.29
N ARG A 52 -10.23 -5.10 3.64
CA ARG A 52 -10.42 -6.46 3.11
C ARG A 52 -9.37 -6.82 2.08
N HIS A 53 -9.06 -5.89 1.17
CA HIS A 53 -8.00 -6.05 0.19
C HIS A 53 -6.62 -6.24 0.84
N ALA A 54 -6.30 -5.46 1.87
CA ALA A 54 -5.05 -5.58 2.62
C ALA A 54 -4.93 -6.94 3.34
N LEU A 55 -5.99 -7.40 4.01
CA LEU A 55 -6.03 -8.72 4.65
C LEU A 55 -5.85 -9.85 3.65
N GLN A 56 -6.48 -9.76 2.47
CA GLN A 56 -6.32 -10.75 1.40
C GLN A 56 -4.87 -10.79 0.86
N ALA A 57 -4.25 -9.63 0.63
CA ALA A 57 -2.84 -9.56 0.19
C ALA A 57 -1.87 -10.09 1.26
N LEU A 58 -2.15 -9.80 2.53
CA LEU A 58 -1.40 -10.33 3.67
C LEU A 58 -1.67 -11.83 3.91
N GLN A 59 -2.76 -12.39 3.38
CA GLN A 59 -3.24 -13.73 3.72
C GLN A 59 -3.42 -13.90 5.24
N ALA A 60 -3.94 -12.87 5.89
CA ALA A 60 -4.10 -12.79 7.34
C ALA A 60 -5.57 -12.53 7.71
N GLN A 61 -5.94 -12.97 8.90
CA GLN A 61 -7.23 -12.68 9.54
C GLN A 61 -7.18 -11.33 10.28
N PRO A 62 -8.32 -10.66 10.48
CA PRO A 62 -8.36 -9.36 11.16
C PRO A 62 -7.75 -9.33 12.56
N HIS A 63 -7.76 -10.44 13.29
CA HIS A 63 -7.23 -10.53 14.66
C HIS A 63 -5.71 -10.78 14.71
N GLU A 64 -5.06 -10.95 13.56
CA GLU A 64 -3.62 -11.18 13.44
C GLU A 64 -2.84 -9.90 13.05
N VAL A 65 -3.55 -8.79 12.82
CA VAL A 65 -3.01 -7.50 12.31
C VAL A 65 -3.15 -6.39 13.33
#